data_AF-A0A485KGV8-F1
#
_entry.id   AF-A0A485KGV8-F1
#
_cell.length_a   1.000
_cell.length_b   1.000
_cell.length_c   1.000
_cell.angle_alpha   90.00
_cell.angle_beta   90.00
_cell.angle_gamma   90.00
#
_symmetry.space_group_name_H-M   'P 1'
#
loop_
_entity.id
_entity.type
_entity.pdbx_description
1 polymer ?
#
loop_
_entity_poly.entity_id
_entity_poly.type
_entity_poly.pdbx_seq_one_letter_code
_entity_poly.pdbx_strand_id
1 'polypeptide(L)'
;MDALLVVARYIRRMNQASSKKLFCLTSIESTIEFSRLFAEQDAEMRGRWQEEDAAMKRRMTSYMDQVHAKQTHVAKLRAQLPTLRAENEAARLAVAPAEASEAQERAYWKYHCGRRYTTEWYAWRKCQTAARAARGAWNQTYRQLQSQEQQIADTIQVPPFVTSPLPETKDKALSVLFFFMIPPHLNVLSRLAAAAQYTLVPRPPGHVTSVNSISVPSPPTSWAQHYNMYSNATLECPSAVDRHWIIYPKGLAVPRQWGPSTVDGIVLAHPSFWFPTGFDHGAVWAAGLNPLLCPREKTIEFFTHQLNSTTDRHLQWALECPQNAHQGASDRGNLVYANIHMKPTTFSKKEFIAFGSLRSFPNQQMRKLLQYQYTRSLPLEQDVVLQLIRQTMFHVGALSDEDQPTMLWKRELDQGGLKCWLSVLTKLSEQLRDTPRQYKAFLAATEMTKYVSQFEPNMRPLVRAFVDIAKGWAQLVRDQAEVLTVTPKERLELRAKECLMYGYAIVGQNSAGEFTAADTRDLVKLVVLFRNGLQFGRGSLFESDLMAIEVYVHEAMLWKHFSIAGRTKRDQTYSNNSNLEKDS
;
A
#
# COMPACT_ATOMS: atom_id res chain seq x y z
N MET A 1 9.80 -27.64 -4.71
CA MET A 1 9.30 -27.23 -6.04
C MET A 1 7.86 -27.68 -6.28
N ASP A 2 7.48 -28.90 -5.85
CA ASP A 2 6.11 -29.43 -6.02
C ASP A 2 5.01 -28.49 -5.46
N ALA A 3 5.18 -27.96 -4.25
CA ALA A 3 4.21 -27.05 -3.64
C ALA A 3 3.86 -25.82 -4.49
N LEU A 4 4.84 -25.24 -5.21
CA LEU A 4 4.58 -24.08 -6.07
C LEU A 4 3.70 -24.45 -7.27
N LEU A 5 3.97 -25.59 -7.91
CA LEU A 5 3.18 -26.04 -9.06
C LEU A 5 1.78 -26.48 -8.63
N VAL A 6 1.64 -27.11 -7.46
CA VAL A 6 0.34 -27.43 -6.85
C VAL A 6 -0.47 -26.16 -6.59
N VAL A 7 0.15 -25.14 -5.99
CA VAL A 7 -0.50 -23.84 -5.76
C VAL A 7 -0.87 -23.16 -7.09
N ALA A 8 0.02 -23.17 -8.08
CA ALA A 8 -0.26 -22.59 -9.40
C ALA A 8 -1.44 -23.31 -10.09
N ARG A 9 -1.49 -24.64 -10.01
CA ARG A 9 -2.59 -25.47 -10.52
C ARG A 9 -3.91 -25.10 -9.84
N TYR A 10 -3.90 -25.01 -8.52
CA TYR A 10 -5.07 -24.60 -7.75
C TYR A 10 -5.56 -23.21 -8.17
N ILE A 11 -4.65 -22.22 -8.22
CA ILE A 11 -4.98 -20.85 -8.62
C ILE A 11 -5.57 -20.80 -10.03
N ARG A 12 -5.03 -21.58 -10.98
CA ARG A 12 -5.57 -21.64 -12.35
C ARG A 12 -6.97 -22.21 -12.41
N ARG A 13 -7.20 -23.34 -11.74
CA ARG A 13 -8.54 -23.94 -11.65
C ARG A 13 -9.55 -22.94 -11.07
N MET A 14 -9.16 -22.22 -10.03
CA MET A 14 -10.00 -21.18 -9.44
C MET A 14 -10.26 -20.01 -10.41
N ASN A 15 -9.24 -19.57 -11.15
CA ASN A 15 -9.39 -18.49 -12.14
C ASN A 15 -10.21 -18.91 -13.37
N GLN A 16 -10.20 -20.19 -13.76
CA GLN A 16 -11.05 -20.73 -14.82
C GLN A 16 -12.52 -20.82 -14.37
N ALA A 17 -12.74 -21.19 -13.10
CA ALA A 17 -14.08 -21.26 -12.53
C ALA A 17 -14.75 -19.88 -12.39
N SER A 18 -13.95 -18.84 -12.12
CA SER A 18 -14.42 -17.45 -12.08
C SER A 18 -13.30 -16.47 -12.47
N SER A 19 -13.57 -15.60 -13.45
CA SER A 19 -12.69 -14.49 -13.79
C SER A 19 -12.71 -13.36 -12.75
N LYS A 20 -13.74 -13.33 -11.89
CA LYS A 20 -13.93 -12.32 -10.84
C LYS A 20 -13.24 -12.75 -9.55
N LYS A 21 -12.37 -11.89 -9.02
CA LYS A 21 -11.52 -12.18 -7.85
C LYS A 21 -11.97 -11.36 -6.65
N LEU A 22 -12.54 -12.02 -5.65
CA LEU A 22 -12.93 -11.38 -4.40
C LEU A 22 -11.70 -10.99 -3.58
N PHE A 23 -11.69 -9.79 -2.98
CA PHE A 23 -10.60 -9.24 -2.17
C PHE A 23 -9.25 -9.27 -2.90
N CYS A 24 -9.20 -8.87 -4.17
CA CYS A 24 -7.97 -8.91 -4.97
C CYS A 24 -7.04 -7.72 -4.67
N LEU A 25 -5.71 -7.97 -4.63
CA LEU A 25 -4.68 -6.95 -4.42
C LEU A 25 -4.35 -6.07 -5.63
N THR A 26 -5.03 -6.31 -6.76
CA THR A 26 -4.77 -5.58 -8.01
C THR A 26 -5.92 -4.67 -8.39
N SER A 27 -7.15 -5.06 -8.05
CA SER A 27 -8.36 -4.31 -8.32
C SER A 27 -9.43 -4.64 -7.28
N ILE A 28 -10.21 -3.64 -6.92
CA ILE A 28 -11.36 -3.79 -6.02
C ILE A 28 -12.66 -4.09 -6.78
N GLU A 29 -12.69 -3.94 -8.10
CA GLU A 29 -13.92 -3.93 -8.91
C GLU A 29 -14.78 -5.18 -8.70
N SER A 30 -14.18 -6.38 -8.75
CA SER A 30 -14.90 -7.63 -8.51
C SER A 30 -15.47 -7.73 -7.08
N THR A 31 -14.83 -7.08 -6.11
CA THR A 31 -15.34 -7.03 -4.72
C THR A 31 -16.51 -6.07 -4.60
N ILE A 32 -16.49 -4.94 -5.31
CA ILE A 32 -17.62 -4.01 -5.39
C ILE A 32 -18.80 -4.64 -6.12
N GLU A 33 -18.54 -5.37 -7.21
CA GLU A 33 -19.60 -6.05 -7.94
C GLU A 33 -20.24 -7.14 -7.07
N PHE A 34 -19.42 -7.94 -6.39
CA PHE A 34 -19.89 -8.93 -5.43
C PHE A 34 -20.69 -8.28 -4.29
N SER A 35 -20.22 -7.16 -3.74
CA SER A 35 -20.89 -6.50 -2.61
C SER A 35 -22.30 -6.05 -2.97
N ARG A 36 -22.47 -5.48 -4.17
CA ARG A 36 -23.77 -5.09 -4.71
C ARG A 36 -24.71 -6.29 -4.87
N LEU A 37 -24.25 -7.36 -5.52
CA LEU A 37 -25.05 -8.56 -5.77
C LEU A 37 -25.44 -9.27 -4.47
N PHE A 38 -24.52 -9.34 -3.51
CA PHE A 38 -24.79 -9.93 -2.20
C PHE A 38 -25.84 -9.11 -1.43
N ALA A 39 -25.64 -7.80 -1.34
CA ALA A 39 -26.55 -6.90 -0.62
C ALA A 39 -27.96 -6.85 -1.23
N GLU A 40 -28.09 -7.10 -2.53
CA GLU A 40 -29.40 -7.20 -3.19
C GLU A 40 -30.18 -8.47 -2.80
N GLN A 41 -29.49 -9.54 -2.42
CA GLN A 41 -30.14 -10.79 -2.00
C GLN A 41 -30.35 -10.84 -0.48
N ASP A 42 -29.46 -10.20 0.26
CA ASP A 42 -29.52 -10.15 1.71
C ASP A 42 -30.76 -9.38 2.21
N ALA A 43 -31.49 -9.96 3.16
CA ALA A 43 -32.73 -9.36 3.68
C ALA A 43 -32.45 -8.19 4.63
N GLU A 44 -31.38 -8.26 5.42
CA GLU A 44 -31.02 -7.24 6.40
C GLU A 44 -30.53 -5.97 5.70
N MET A 45 -29.62 -6.10 4.72
CA MET A 45 -29.12 -4.96 3.94
C MET A 45 -30.22 -4.30 3.09
N ARG A 46 -31.14 -5.09 2.52
CA ARG A 46 -32.30 -4.54 1.81
C ARG A 46 -33.26 -3.83 2.74
N GLY A 47 -33.58 -4.42 3.89
CA GLY A 47 -34.42 -3.79 4.91
C GLY A 47 -33.80 -2.46 5.34
N ARG A 48 -32.49 -2.45 5.55
CA ARG A 48 -31.75 -1.24 5.89
C ARG A 48 -31.83 -0.15 4.82
N TRP A 49 -31.67 -0.51 3.55
CA TRP A 49 -31.82 0.44 2.45
C TRP A 49 -33.25 1.00 2.38
N GLN A 50 -34.27 0.17 2.60
CA GLN A 50 -35.68 0.61 2.60
C GLN A 50 -36.00 1.56 3.75
N GLU A 51 -35.46 1.30 4.96
CA GLU A 51 -35.58 2.20 6.11
C GLU A 51 -35.00 3.58 5.81
N GLU A 52 -33.80 3.62 5.21
CA GLU A 52 -33.14 4.86 4.81
C GLU A 52 -33.90 5.60 3.70
N ASP A 53 -34.38 4.89 2.68
CA ASP A 53 -35.19 5.48 1.61
C ASP A 53 -36.50 6.08 2.17
N ALA A 54 -37.15 5.38 3.10
CA ALA A 54 -38.35 5.87 3.77
C ALA A 54 -38.07 7.07 4.68
N ALA A 55 -36.96 7.06 5.43
CA ALA A 55 -36.50 8.19 6.23
C ALA A 55 -36.17 9.41 5.34
N MET A 56 -35.55 9.17 4.18
CA MET A 56 -35.20 10.20 3.21
C MET A 56 -36.47 10.87 2.64
N LYS A 57 -37.47 10.07 2.27
CA LYS A 57 -38.79 10.55 1.82
C LYS A 57 -39.48 11.38 2.90
N ARG A 58 -39.48 10.93 4.17
CA ARG A 58 -40.02 11.71 5.29
C ARG A 58 -39.32 13.07 5.45
N ARG A 59 -38.00 13.11 5.32
CA ARG A 59 -37.22 14.36 5.35
C ARG A 59 -37.58 15.28 4.18
N MET A 60 -37.78 14.74 2.98
CA MET A 60 -38.24 15.53 1.83
C MET A 60 -39.61 16.15 2.05
N THR A 61 -40.56 15.40 2.62
CA THR A 61 -41.88 15.94 3.00
C THR A 61 -41.75 17.06 4.03
N SER A 62 -41.03 16.80 5.13
CA SER A 62 -40.82 17.79 6.19
C SER A 62 -40.11 19.07 5.70
N TYR A 63 -39.16 18.93 4.75
CA TYR A 63 -38.52 20.07 4.11
C TYR A 63 -39.50 20.88 3.26
N MET A 64 -40.35 20.21 2.47
CA MET A 64 -41.37 20.89 1.67
C MET A 64 -42.41 21.60 2.54
N ASP A 65 -42.78 21.04 3.68
CA ASP A 65 -43.68 21.73 4.63
C ASP A 65 -43.08 23.05 5.11
N GLN A 66 -41.78 23.08 5.41
CA GLN A 66 -41.05 24.30 5.78
C GLN A 66 -40.99 25.30 4.62
N VAL A 67 -40.72 24.83 3.40
CA VAL A 67 -40.69 25.67 2.19
C VAL A 67 -42.07 26.28 1.93
N HIS A 68 -43.15 25.50 1.99
CA HIS A 68 -44.51 25.98 1.79
C HIS A 68 -44.94 26.99 2.86
N ALA A 69 -44.57 26.76 4.12
CA ALA A 69 -44.79 27.73 5.20
C ALA A 69 -44.09 29.06 4.90
N LYS A 70 -42.83 29.02 4.46
CA LYS A 70 -42.08 30.22 4.04
C LYS A 70 -42.68 30.89 2.81
N GLN A 71 -43.03 30.15 1.76
CA GLN A 71 -43.69 30.68 0.54
C GLN A 71 -44.99 31.40 0.90
N THR A 72 -45.82 30.79 1.75
CA THR A 72 -47.06 31.38 2.23
C THR A 72 -46.80 32.67 3.03
N HIS A 73 -45.77 32.69 3.87
CA HIS A 73 -45.39 33.87 4.64
C HIS A 73 -44.89 35.01 3.74
N VAL A 74 -44.00 34.72 2.79
CA VAL A 74 -43.49 35.68 1.81
C VAL A 74 -44.63 36.24 0.95
N ALA A 75 -45.57 35.41 0.50
CA ALA A 75 -46.72 35.86 -0.27
C ALA A 75 -47.59 36.85 0.53
N LYS A 76 -47.83 36.59 1.82
CA LYS A 76 -48.54 37.52 2.72
C LYS A 76 -47.80 38.84 2.89
N LEU A 77 -46.48 38.80 3.12
CA LEU A 77 -45.65 40.01 3.27
C LEU A 77 -45.61 40.84 1.98
N ARG A 78 -45.52 40.19 0.81
CA ARG A 78 -45.56 40.84 -0.51
C ARG A 78 -46.91 41.48 -0.81
N ALA A 79 -48.01 40.88 -0.36
CA ALA A 79 -49.35 41.44 -0.56
C ALA A 79 -49.58 42.75 0.23
N GLN A 80 -48.92 42.92 1.38
CA GLN A 80 -49.01 44.12 2.22
C GLN A 80 -48.08 45.26 1.76
N LEU A 81 -47.07 44.94 0.95
CA LEU A 81 -46.01 45.85 0.54
C LEU A 81 -46.48 47.02 -0.36
N PRO A 82 -47.42 46.84 -1.31
CA PRO A 82 -47.98 47.96 -2.09
C PRO A 82 -48.69 48.99 -1.22
N THR A 83 -49.46 48.56 -0.22
CA THR A 83 -50.18 49.44 0.71
C THR A 83 -49.21 50.29 1.53
N LEU A 84 -48.18 49.66 2.11
CA LEU A 84 -47.14 50.38 2.86
C LEU A 84 -46.31 51.32 1.99
N ARG A 85 -46.06 50.97 0.72
CA ARG A 85 -45.41 51.87 -0.24
C ARG A 85 -46.28 53.09 -0.53
N ALA A 86 -47.59 52.90 -0.73
CA ALA A 86 -48.53 54.00 -0.94
C ALA A 86 -48.63 54.90 0.30
N GLU A 87 -48.67 54.33 1.51
CA GLU A 87 -48.67 55.08 2.77
C GLU A 87 -47.37 55.86 3.00
N ASN A 88 -46.21 55.25 2.70
CA ASN A 88 -44.93 55.95 2.80
C ASN A 88 -44.82 57.10 1.80
N GLU A 89 -45.30 56.90 0.56
CA GLU A 89 -45.31 57.94 -0.47
C GLU A 89 -46.27 59.08 -0.11
N ALA A 90 -47.46 58.78 0.41
CA ALA A 90 -48.40 59.78 0.90
C ALA A 90 -47.81 60.59 2.08
N ALA A 91 -47.16 59.91 3.04
CA ALA A 91 -46.48 60.56 4.15
C ALA A 91 -45.30 61.43 3.68
N ARG A 92 -44.52 60.97 2.69
CA ARG A 92 -43.42 61.72 2.07
C ARG A 92 -43.91 62.99 1.37
N LEU A 93 -44.99 62.87 0.58
CA LEU A 93 -45.60 64.01 -0.13
C LEU A 93 -46.20 65.05 0.84
N ALA A 94 -46.62 64.64 2.04
CA ALA A 94 -47.13 65.54 3.08
C ALA A 94 -46.03 66.35 3.82
N VAL A 95 -44.76 65.93 3.76
CA VAL A 95 -43.64 66.62 4.42
C VAL A 95 -43.35 67.98 3.75
N ALA A 96 -43.24 68.02 2.43
CA ALA A 96 -42.90 69.24 1.69
C ALA A 96 -43.85 70.43 1.92
N PRO A 97 -45.20 70.28 1.85
CA PRO A 97 -46.11 71.39 2.14
C PRO A 97 -46.07 71.79 3.62
N ALA A 98 -45.92 70.85 4.55
CA ALA A 98 -45.83 71.15 5.99
C ALA A 98 -44.54 71.92 6.35
N GLU A 99 -43.41 71.58 5.73
CA GLU A 99 -42.13 72.29 5.89
C GLU A 99 -42.16 73.69 5.23
N ALA A 100 -42.82 73.82 4.07
CA ALA A 100 -43.02 75.11 3.42
C ALA A 100 -43.88 76.05 4.28
N SER A 101 -44.98 75.55 4.87
CA SER A 101 -45.81 76.32 5.81
C SER A 101 -45.06 76.70 7.08
N GLU A 102 -44.23 75.80 7.66
CA GLU A 102 -43.36 76.16 8.79
C GLU A 102 -42.36 77.25 8.41
N ALA A 103 -41.70 77.13 7.25
CA ALA A 103 -40.69 78.09 6.79
C ALA A 103 -41.28 79.49 6.56
N GLN A 104 -42.47 79.57 5.98
CA GLN A 104 -43.20 80.82 5.77
C GLN A 104 -43.57 81.50 7.10
N GLU A 105 -44.19 80.76 8.03
CA GLU A 105 -44.57 81.29 9.34
C GLU A 105 -43.34 81.66 10.20
N ARG A 106 -42.24 80.91 10.06
CA ARG A 106 -40.96 81.21 10.72
C ARG A 106 -40.35 82.50 10.19
N ALA A 107 -40.39 82.73 8.88
CA ALA A 107 -39.89 83.95 8.26
C ALA A 107 -40.74 85.16 8.67
N TYR A 108 -42.06 85.01 8.68
CA TYR A 108 -43.01 86.02 9.13
C TYR A 108 -42.77 86.41 10.60
N TRP A 109 -42.70 85.42 11.50
CA TRP A 109 -42.40 85.67 12.93
C TRP A 109 -41.04 86.35 13.15
N LYS A 110 -39.98 85.91 12.44
CA LYS A 110 -38.65 86.52 12.56
C LYS A 110 -38.59 87.98 12.10
N TYR A 111 -39.39 88.36 11.10
CA TYR A 111 -39.40 89.71 10.55
C TYR A 111 -40.22 90.69 11.40
N HIS A 112 -41.35 90.25 11.96
CA HIS A 112 -42.29 91.12 12.67
C HIS A 112 -42.14 91.15 14.19
N CYS A 113 -41.51 90.15 14.83
CA CYS A 113 -41.55 89.99 16.28
C CYS A 113 -40.15 89.98 16.91
N GLY A 114 -39.69 91.13 17.39
CA GLY A 114 -38.52 91.23 18.27
C GLY A 114 -38.78 90.55 19.62
N ARG A 115 -38.31 89.32 19.81
CA ARG A 115 -38.15 88.58 21.09
C ARG A 115 -39.36 88.55 22.08
N ARG A 116 -40.60 88.79 21.66
CA ARG A 116 -41.81 88.61 22.53
C ARG A 116 -42.70 87.47 22.05
N TYR A 117 -43.30 86.75 23.00
CA TYR A 117 -44.27 85.67 22.77
C TYR A 117 -45.62 86.26 22.34
N THR A 118 -45.85 86.39 21.03
CA THR A 118 -47.09 86.93 20.45
C THR A 118 -47.94 85.85 19.77
N THR A 119 -49.12 86.18 19.26
CA THR A 119 -50.04 85.28 18.55
C THR A 119 -49.35 84.57 17.35
N GLU A 120 -48.42 85.27 16.70
CA GLU A 120 -47.61 84.78 15.58
C GLU A 120 -46.62 83.68 16.01
N TRP A 121 -46.12 83.71 17.26
CA TRP A 121 -45.29 82.63 17.81
C TRP A 121 -46.09 81.34 17.98
N TYR A 122 -47.37 81.43 18.38
CA TYR A 122 -48.26 80.27 18.47
C TYR A 122 -48.58 79.68 17.09
N ALA A 123 -48.76 80.53 16.07
CA ALA A 123 -48.96 80.10 14.68
C ALA A 123 -47.74 79.34 14.13
N TRP A 124 -46.53 79.89 14.30
CA TRP A 124 -45.29 79.19 13.95
C TRP A 124 -45.14 77.88 14.73
N ARG A 125 -45.37 77.88 16.06
CA ARG A 125 -45.23 76.67 16.89
C ARG A 125 -46.20 75.57 16.49
N LYS A 126 -47.42 75.91 16.06
CA LYS A 126 -48.40 74.97 15.49
C LYS A 126 -47.89 74.35 14.18
N CYS A 127 -47.39 75.18 13.25
CA CYS A 127 -46.82 74.71 11.99
C CYS A 127 -45.54 73.88 12.19
N GLN A 128 -44.68 74.25 13.14
CA GLN A 128 -43.52 73.45 13.53
C GLN A 128 -43.93 72.10 14.10
N THR A 129 -44.98 72.04 14.92
CA THR A 129 -45.50 70.77 15.46
C THR A 129 -46.06 69.91 14.34
N ALA A 130 -46.76 70.50 13.37
CA ALA A 130 -47.29 69.80 12.19
C ALA A 130 -46.17 69.28 11.26
N ALA A 131 -45.14 70.08 10.98
CA ALA A 131 -43.98 69.67 10.19
C ALA A 131 -43.18 68.56 10.89
N ARG A 132 -42.98 68.66 12.21
CA ARG A 132 -42.37 67.59 13.02
C ARG A 132 -43.21 66.32 13.02
N ALA A 133 -44.53 66.43 13.11
CA ALA A 133 -45.44 65.29 13.04
C ALA A 133 -45.42 64.62 11.66
N ALA A 134 -45.43 65.39 10.56
CA ALA A 134 -45.31 64.88 9.20
C ALA A 134 -43.97 64.15 8.97
N ARG A 135 -42.86 64.76 9.41
CA ARG A 135 -41.53 64.11 9.35
C ARG A 135 -41.45 62.87 10.24
N GLY A 136 -42.09 62.90 11.41
CA GLY A 136 -42.22 61.75 12.30
C GLY A 136 -42.99 60.59 11.66
N ALA A 137 -44.13 60.88 11.02
CA ALA A 137 -44.95 59.90 10.32
C ALA A 137 -44.24 59.30 9.10
N TRP A 138 -43.52 60.11 8.31
CA TRP A 138 -42.70 59.61 7.22
C TRP A 138 -41.56 58.72 7.72
N ASN A 139 -40.82 59.13 8.76
CA ASN A 139 -39.77 58.30 9.35
C ASN A 139 -40.30 56.97 9.91
N GLN A 140 -41.50 56.98 10.49
CA GLN A 140 -42.14 55.77 11.02
C GLN A 140 -42.53 54.80 9.89
N THR A 141 -43.24 55.28 8.88
CA THR A 141 -43.63 54.46 7.71
C THR A 141 -42.41 53.98 6.91
N TYR A 142 -41.36 54.79 6.82
CA TYR A 142 -40.11 54.40 6.16
C TYR A 142 -39.40 53.26 6.90
N ARG A 143 -39.34 53.32 8.24
CA ARG A 143 -38.79 52.23 9.06
C ARG A 143 -39.64 50.96 8.96
N GLN A 144 -40.96 51.08 8.91
CA GLN A 144 -41.85 49.95 8.70
C GLN A 144 -41.63 49.30 7.33
N LEU A 145 -41.51 50.10 6.27
CA LEU A 145 -41.20 49.62 4.91
C LEU A 145 -39.85 48.87 4.89
N GLN A 146 -38.79 49.48 5.44
CA GLN A 146 -37.46 48.87 5.54
C GLN A 146 -37.49 47.57 6.35
N SER A 147 -38.18 47.56 7.49
CA SER A 147 -38.34 46.35 8.32
C SER A 147 -39.05 45.23 7.55
N GLN A 148 -40.07 45.57 6.76
CA GLN A 148 -40.82 44.58 5.98
C GLN A 148 -40.04 44.08 4.77
N GLU A 149 -39.30 44.95 4.08
CA GLU A 149 -38.37 44.56 3.00
C GLU A 149 -37.27 43.62 3.54
N GLN A 150 -36.73 43.90 4.73
CA GLN A 150 -35.77 43.01 5.39
C GLN A 150 -36.40 41.66 5.78
N GLN A 151 -37.61 41.65 6.35
CA GLN A 151 -38.32 40.41 6.68
C GLN A 151 -38.59 39.54 5.45
N ILE A 152 -38.90 40.15 4.30
CA ILE A 152 -39.03 39.43 3.03
C ILE A 152 -37.66 38.86 2.61
N ALA A 153 -36.60 39.66 2.70
CA ALA A 153 -35.24 39.22 2.35
C ALA A 153 -34.73 38.07 3.23
N ASP A 154 -35.14 38.01 4.49
CA ASP A 154 -34.77 36.93 5.41
C ASP A 154 -35.65 35.68 5.20
N THR A 155 -36.96 35.87 4.97
CA THR A 155 -37.90 34.75 4.79
C THR A 155 -37.72 34.05 3.46
N ILE A 156 -37.32 34.78 2.40
CA ILE A 156 -37.11 34.20 1.07
C ILE A 156 -35.89 33.26 1.01
N GLN A 157 -34.99 33.36 2.00
CA GLN A 157 -33.83 32.47 2.11
C GLN A 157 -34.28 31.02 2.30
N VAL A 158 -33.70 30.13 1.50
CA VAL A 158 -33.99 28.70 1.56
C VAL A 158 -33.54 28.10 2.89
N PRO A 159 -34.27 27.10 3.43
CA PRO A 159 -33.71 26.27 4.50
C PRO A 159 -32.43 25.56 4.02
N PRO A 160 -31.47 25.25 4.91
CA PRO A 160 -30.24 24.56 4.55
C PRO A 160 -30.52 23.29 3.77
N PHE A 161 -29.72 23.04 2.73
CA PHE A 161 -29.82 21.80 1.96
C PHE A 161 -29.50 20.59 2.84
N VAL A 162 -30.06 19.44 2.49
CA VAL A 162 -29.89 18.20 3.27
C VAL A 162 -28.91 17.29 2.56
N THR A 163 -27.89 16.82 3.29
CA THR A 163 -26.94 15.82 2.80
C THR A 163 -27.47 14.42 3.02
N SER A 164 -27.51 13.60 1.97
CA SER A 164 -27.91 12.20 2.06
C SER A 164 -26.81 11.32 2.68
N PRO A 165 -27.15 10.42 3.63
CA PRO A 165 -26.20 9.48 4.22
C PRO A 165 -25.78 8.38 3.23
N LEU A 166 -26.60 8.08 2.22
CA LEU A 166 -26.33 7.07 1.19
C LEU A 166 -26.35 7.67 -0.23
N PRO A 167 -25.64 7.06 -1.20
CA PRO A 167 -25.77 7.37 -2.61
C PRO A 167 -27.22 7.30 -3.11
N GLU A 168 -27.54 8.08 -4.15
CA GLU A 168 -28.90 8.17 -4.71
C GLU A 168 -29.38 6.84 -5.31
N THR A 169 -28.51 6.16 -6.06
CA THR A 169 -28.91 4.94 -6.74
C THR A 169 -28.83 3.74 -5.79
N LYS A 170 -29.87 2.89 -5.83
CA LYS A 170 -29.95 1.65 -5.06
C LYS A 170 -28.67 0.82 -5.18
N ASP A 171 -28.15 0.65 -6.40
CA ASP A 171 -26.93 -0.12 -6.64
C ASP A 171 -25.71 0.40 -5.87
N LYS A 172 -25.50 1.72 -5.88
CA LYS A 172 -24.38 2.34 -5.17
C LYS A 172 -24.60 2.29 -3.66
N ALA A 173 -25.83 2.53 -3.19
CA ALA A 173 -26.18 2.44 -1.78
C ALA A 173 -25.95 1.03 -1.22
N LEU A 174 -26.41 -0.01 -1.91
CA LEU A 174 -26.19 -1.40 -1.53
C LEU A 174 -24.70 -1.76 -1.50
N SER A 175 -23.92 -1.29 -2.48
CA SER A 175 -22.47 -1.52 -2.50
C SER A 175 -21.78 -0.93 -1.26
N VAL A 176 -22.26 0.21 -0.75
CA VAL A 176 -21.75 0.89 0.44
C VAL A 176 -22.20 0.18 1.72
N LEU A 177 -23.50 -0.14 1.83
CA LEU A 177 -24.09 -0.84 2.98
C LEU A 177 -23.36 -2.14 3.29
N PHE A 178 -23.03 -2.92 2.25
CA PHE A 178 -22.30 -4.16 2.41
C PHE A 178 -21.01 -4.02 3.23
N PHE A 179 -20.22 -2.94 3.06
CA PHE A 179 -18.90 -2.90 3.68
C PHE A 179 -18.91 -2.64 5.19
N PHE A 180 -19.89 -1.90 5.71
CA PHE A 180 -20.06 -1.75 7.15
C PHE A 180 -21.03 -2.79 7.76
N MET A 181 -21.85 -3.45 6.93
CA MET A 181 -22.71 -4.59 7.31
C MET A 181 -22.14 -5.95 6.90
N ILE A 182 -20.84 -6.03 6.56
CA ILE A 182 -20.26 -7.26 5.99
C ILE A 182 -20.46 -8.46 6.94
N PRO A 183 -20.99 -9.60 6.45
CA PRO A 183 -21.24 -10.76 7.29
C PRO A 183 -19.98 -11.22 8.03
N PRO A 184 -20.08 -11.68 9.30
CA PRO A 184 -18.91 -12.02 10.11
C PRO A 184 -17.95 -13.00 9.43
N HIS A 185 -18.47 -14.03 8.76
CA HIS A 185 -17.65 -15.02 8.04
C HIS A 185 -16.91 -14.42 6.84
N LEU A 186 -17.55 -13.53 6.08
CA LEU A 186 -16.90 -12.81 4.98
C LEU A 186 -15.87 -11.82 5.49
N ASN A 187 -16.12 -11.18 6.64
CA ASN A 187 -15.13 -10.33 7.28
C ASN A 187 -13.89 -11.13 7.70
N VAL A 188 -14.06 -12.32 8.29
CA VAL A 188 -12.95 -13.23 8.63
C VAL A 188 -12.19 -13.67 7.38
N LEU A 189 -12.89 -14.09 6.32
CA LEU A 189 -12.28 -14.44 5.05
C LEU A 189 -11.46 -13.27 4.50
N SER A 190 -12.00 -12.05 4.56
CA SER A 190 -11.31 -10.84 4.09
C SER A 190 -10.01 -10.56 4.86
N ARG A 191 -10.00 -10.81 6.17
CA ARG A 191 -8.82 -10.68 7.03
C ARG A 191 -7.76 -11.73 6.72
N LEU A 192 -8.18 -12.98 6.51
CA LEU A 192 -7.29 -14.07 6.12
C LEU A 192 -6.70 -13.82 4.73
N ALA A 193 -7.53 -13.36 3.80
CA ALA A 193 -7.09 -12.96 2.46
C ALA A 193 -6.04 -11.85 2.57
N ALA A 194 -6.31 -10.78 3.29
CA ALA A 194 -5.36 -9.68 3.51
C ALA A 194 -4.06 -10.15 4.16
N ALA A 195 -4.13 -10.99 5.21
CA ALA A 195 -2.95 -11.52 5.89
C ALA A 195 -2.10 -12.39 4.96
N ALA A 196 -2.71 -13.29 4.19
CA ALA A 196 -2.01 -14.12 3.21
C ALA A 196 -1.39 -13.25 2.11
N GLN A 197 -2.17 -12.31 1.61
CA GLN A 197 -1.78 -11.40 0.53
C GLN A 197 -0.65 -10.45 0.92
N TYR A 198 -0.62 -9.96 2.15
CA TYR A 198 0.47 -9.12 2.68
C TYR A 198 1.81 -9.87 2.74
N THR A 199 1.80 -11.22 2.73
CA THR A 199 3.06 -11.99 2.64
C THR A 199 3.76 -11.84 1.28
N LEU A 200 3.04 -11.36 0.25
CA LEU A 200 3.60 -11.09 -1.08
C LEU A 200 4.28 -9.72 -1.18
N VAL A 201 4.15 -8.86 -0.16
CA VAL A 201 4.81 -7.56 -0.09
C VAL A 201 6.12 -7.71 0.69
N PRO A 202 7.26 -7.22 0.16
CA PRO A 202 8.54 -7.27 0.86
C PRO A 202 8.48 -6.57 2.22
N ARG A 203 9.07 -7.20 3.24
CA ARG A 203 9.19 -6.61 4.59
C ARG A 203 10.57 -5.97 4.75
N PRO A 204 10.69 -4.85 5.49
CA PRO A 204 11.99 -4.27 5.83
C PRO A 204 12.94 -5.32 6.43
N PRO A 205 14.24 -5.31 6.05
CA PRO A 205 14.91 -4.30 5.23
C PRO A 205 14.73 -4.44 3.70
N GLY A 206 13.90 -5.35 3.20
CA GLY A 206 13.66 -5.54 1.77
C GLY A 206 12.63 -4.57 1.16
N HIS A 207 13.03 -3.92 0.06
CA HIS A 207 12.28 -3.12 -0.96
C HIS A 207 11.28 -2.03 -0.51
N VAL A 208 10.86 -2.02 0.74
CA VAL A 208 9.98 -1.01 1.33
C VAL A 208 10.82 -0.26 2.36
N THR A 209 11.35 0.91 1.97
CA THR A 209 12.20 1.75 2.82
C THR A 209 11.44 2.37 4.00
N SER A 210 10.10 2.38 3.97
CA SER A 210 9.27 2.80 5.10
C SER A 210 7.83 2.28 4.97
N VAL A 211 7.15 2.04 6.10
CA VAL A 211 5.70 1.72 6.14
C VAL A 211 4.87 2.77 5.40
N ASN A 212 5.38 3.99 5.26
CA ASN A 212 4.71 5.08 4.55
C ASN A 212 4.52 4.82 3.04
N SER A 213 5.32 3.95 2.39
CA SER A 213 5.14 3.64 0.97
C SER A 213 4.01 2.64 0.70
N ILE A 214 3.49 1.99 1.75
CA ILE A 214 2.41 1.01 1.68
C ILE A 214 1.11 1.48 2.35
N SER A 215 1.17 2.56 3.13
CA SER A 215 0.01 3.21 3.73
C SER A 215 -0.77 4.03 2.73
N VAL A 216 -2.08 4.13 2.92
CA VAL A 216 -2.91 5.12 2.19
C VAL A 216 -2.68 6.49 2.85
N PRO A 217 -2.16 7.50 2.14
CA PRO A 217 -1.96 8.84 2.71
C PRO A 217 -3.32 9.44 3.07
N SER A 218 -3.54 9.73 4.36
CA SER A 218 -4.76 10.33 4.92
C SER A 218 -6.05 9.75 4.32
N PRO A 219 -6.51 8.56 4.77
CA PRO A 219 -7.75 7.99 4.25
C PRO A 219 -8.88 9.03 4.37
N PRO A 220 -9.57 9.37 3.27
CA PRO A 220 -10.74 10.24 3.30
C PRO A 220 -11.80 9.68 4.22
N THR A 221 -12.71 10.54 4.71
CA THR A 221 -13.90 10.16 5.48
C THR A 221 -14.48 8.86 4.95
N SER A 222 -14.48 7.81 5.77
CA SER A 222 -14.99 6.49 5.36
C SER A 222 -16.48 6.57 5.09
N TRP A 223 -17.01 5.61 4.33
CA TRP A 223 -18.46 5.53 4.14
C TRP A 223 -19.23 5.35 5.44
N ALA A 224 -18.69 4.62 6.43
CA ALA A 224 -19.33 4.50 7.74
C ALA A 224 -19.34 5.86 8.48
N GLN A 225 -18.24 6.61 8.41
CA GLN A 225 -18.17 7.95 9.00
C GLN A 225 -19.12 8.95 8.32
N HIS A 226 -19.14 8.97 6.98
CA HIS A 226 -20.08 9.79 6.20
C HIS A 226 -21.51 9.45 6.56
N TYR A 227 -21.85 8.15 6.55
CA TYR A 227 -23.17 7.66 6.89
C TYR A 227 -23.59 8.12 8.28
N ASN A 228 -22.78 7.87 9.31
CA ASN A 228 -23.11 8.25 10.69
C ASN A 228 -23.26 9.76 10.87
N MET A 229 -22.43 10.56 10.19
CA MET A 229 -22.51 12.03 10.25
C MET A 229 -23.86 12.57 9.75
N TYR A 230 -24.46 11.92 8.75
CA TYR A 230 -25.68 12.40 8.09
C TYR A 230 -26.94 11.54 8.39
N SER A 231 -26.76 10.38 9.02
CA SER A 231 -27.86 9.52 9.52
C SER A 231 -28.27 9.87 10.95
N ASN A 232 -27.37 10.41 11.79
CA ASN A 232 -27.63 10.76 13.20
C ASN A 232 -28.75 11.79 13.44
N ALA A 233 -29.23 12.47 12.40
CA ALA A 233 -30.45 13.29 12.48
C ALA A 233 -31.75 12.46 12.65
N THR A 234 -31.68 11.14 12.46
CA THR A 234 -32.77 10.18 12.62
C THR A 234 -32.34 9.08 13.58
N LEU A 235 -32.74 9.18 14.85
CA LEU A 235 -32.48 8.24 15.95
C LEU A 235 -32.96 6.78 15.72
N GLU A 236 -33.46 6.46 14.53
CA GLU A 236 -34.11 5.19 14.18
C GLU A 236 -33.14 4.17 13.58
N CYS A 237 -31.99 4.61 13.07
CA CYS A 237 -31.07 3.76 12.31
C CYS A 237 -29.78 3.43 13.10
N PRO A 238 -29.44 2.14 13.34
CA PRO A 238 -28.16 1.72 13.90
C PRO A 238 -26.90 2.39 13.33
N SER A 239 -25.88 2.61 14.16
CA SER A 239 -24.62 3.20 13.69
C SER A 239 -23.85 2.23 12.78
N ALA A 240 -23.31 2.75 11.66
CA ALA A 240 -22.40 2.02 10.80
C ALA A 240 -21.02 1.91 11.45
N VAL A 241 -20.36 0.77 11.27
CA VAL A 241 -19.03 0.52 11.84
C VAL A 241 -18.07 0.07 10.75
N ASP A 242 -16.91 0.71 10.68
CA ASP A 242 -15.84 0.29 9.79
C ASP A 242 -15.35 -1.12 10.13
N ARG A 243 -15.19 -1.94 9.09
CA ARG A 243 -14.76 -3.34 9.20
C ARG A 243 -13.33 -3.50 8.68
N HIS A 244 -12.92 -4.71 8.31
CA HIS A 244 -11.54 -4.90 7.86
C HIS A 244 -11.25 -4.19 6.54
N TRP A 245 -12.16 -4.30 5.58
CA TRP A 245 -12.14 -3.51 4.35
C TRP A 245 -12.95 -2.24 4.57
N ILE A 246 -12.24 -1.11 4.62
CA ILE A 246 -12.82 0.20 4.79
C ILE A 246 -12.88 0.84 3.41
N ILE A 247 -14.10 1.19 2.97
CA ILE A 247 -14.31 1.87 1.70
C ILE A 247 -14.54 3.34 1.96
N TYR A 248 -13.96 4.17 1.11
CA TYR A 248 -14.15 5.61 1.11
C TYR A 248 -14.41 6.10 -0.32
N PRO A 249 -15.18 7.18 -0.50
CA PRO A 249 -15.42 7.73 -1.80
C PRO A 249 -14.21 8.56 -2.28
N LYS A 250 -13.60 8.18 -3.40
CA LYS A 250 -12.54 8.96 -4.05
C LYS A 250 -13.13 10.19 -4.73
N GLY A 251 -12.54 11.36 -4.45
CA GLY A 251 -12.92 12.62 -5.09
C GLY A 251 -14.27 13.20 -4.65
N LEU A 252 -14.91 12.63 -3.63
CA LEU A 252 -16.17 13.16 -3.11
C LEU A 252 -15.90 14.27 -2.09
N ALA A 253 -16.45 15.45 -2.37
CA ALA A 253 -16.48 16.57 -1.43
C ALA A 253 -17.93 17.03 -1.25
N VAL A 254 -18.38 17.13 0.01
CA VAL A 254 -19.70 17.68 0.32
C VAL A 254 -19.67 19.19 0.04
N PRO A 255 -20.56 19.73 -0.81
CA PRO A 255 -20.56 21.14 -1.15
C PRO A 255 -20.94 22.00 0.06
N ARG A 256 -20.53 23.28 0.07
CA ARG A 256 -20.96 24.25 1.10
C ARG A 256 -22.34 24.83 0.84
N GLN A 257 -22.76 24.85 -0.43
CA GLN A 257 -24.05 25.36 -0.90
C GLN A 257 -24.54 24.43 -2.00
N TRP A 258 -25.83 24.10 -1.99
CA TRP A 258 -26.45 23.21 -2.97
C TRP A 258 -27.92 23.59 -3.17
N GLY A 259 -28.40 23.44 -4.39
CA GLY A 259 -29.79 23.71 -4.75
C GLY A 259 -30.12 25.19 -4.95
N PRO A 260 -31.41 25.52 -5.07
CA PRO A 260 -31.89 26.88 -5.32
C PRO A 260 -31.55 27.85 -4.18
N SER A 261 -31.41 29.13 -4.49
CA SER A 261 -31.11 30.19 -3.51
C SER A 261 -32.34 30.84 -2.88
N THR A 262 -33.52 30.67 -3.47
CA THR A 262 -34.78 31.28 -3.00
C THR A 262 -35.89 30.25 -2.89
N VAL A 263 -36.77 30.41 -1.88
CA VAL A 263 -37.91 29.50 -1.66
C VAL A 263 -38.92 29.51 -2.81
N ASP A 264 -39.01 30.61 -3.56
CA ASP A 264 -39.94 30.73 -4.70
C ASP A 264 -39.56 29.80 -5.87
N GLY A 265 -38.27 29.50 -6.02
CA GLY A 265 -37.78 28.58 -7.06
C GLY A 265 -37.92 27.10 -6.72
N ILE A 266 -38.39 26.77 -5.52
CA ILE A 266 -38.50 25.37 -5.05
C ILE A 266 -39.92 24.86 -5.30
N VAL A 267 -40.05 23.99 -6.32
CA VAL A 267 -41.28 23.25 -6.65
C VAL A 267 -41.22 21.80 -6.16
N LEU A 268 -40.01 21.23 -6.13
CA LEU A 268 -39.74 19.87 -5.67
C LEU A 268 -38.66 19.91 -4.58
N ALA A 269 -38.70 18.97 -3.63
CA ALA A 269 -37.71 18.90 -2.58
C ALA A 269 -36.33 18.50 -3.13
N HIS A 270 -36.29 17.50 -4.03
CA HIS A 270 -35.07 16.82 -4.49
C HIS A 270 -33.89 17.73 -4.87
N PRO A 271 -34.06 18.87 -5.59
CA PRO A 271 -32.97 19.82 -5.87
C PRO A 271 -32.28 20.42 -4.64
N SER A 272 -32.93 20.44 -3.48
CA SER A 272 -32.37 20.87 -2.19
C SER A 272 -31.76 19.72 -1.38
N PHE A 273 -31.68 18.52 -1.95
CA PHE A 273 -31.04 17.36 -1.35
C PHE A 273 -29.79 17.03 -2.16
N TRP A 274 -28.66 16.94 -1.47
CA TRP A 274 -27.41 16.54 -2.10
C TRP A 274 -27.19 15.05 -1.88
N PHE A 275 -27.01 14.33 -2.99
CA PHE A 275 -26.67 12.91 -2.98
C PHE A 275 -25.23 12.68 -3.46
N PRO A 276 -24.50 11.75 -2.83
CA PRO A 276 -23.23 11.29 -3.37
C PRO A 276 -23.43 10.51 -4.68
N THR A 277 -23.03 11.08 -5.82
CA THR A 277 -23.26 10.46 -7.14
C THR A 277 -21.98 10.26 -7.95
N GLY A 278 -21.07 11.24 -7.98
CA GLY A 278 -19.83 11.20 -8.78
C GLY A 278 -18.61 10.73 -7.99
N PHE A 279 -18.57 9.48 -7.54
CA PHE A 279 -17.42 8.92 -6.82
C PHE A 279 -17.02 7.55 -7.34
N ASP A 280 -15.73 7.24 -7.20
CA ASP A 280 -15.18 5.88 -7.29
C ASP A 280 -14.90 5.33 -5.90
N HIS A 281 -14.89 4.01 -5.76
CA HIS A 281 -14.54 3.37 -4.50
C HIS A 281 -13.02 3.33 -4.31
N GLY A 282 -12.55 3.95 -3.22
CA GLY A 282 -11.24 3.68 -2.64
C GLY A 282 -11.35 2.65 -1.52
N ALA A 283 -10.26 1.95 -1.25
CA ALA A 283 -10.21 1.01 -0.14
C ALA A 283 -8.93 1.14 0.65
N VAL A 284 -9.06 0.88 1.95
CA VAL A 284 -7.98 0.79 2.91
C VAL A 284 -8.29 -0.36 3.87
N TRP A 285 -7.27 -1.10 4.29
CA TRP A 285 -7.45 -2.06 5.37
C TRP A 285 -7.50 -1.35 6.72
N ALA A 286 -8.10 -1.96 7.73
CA ALA A 286 -8.22 -1.39 9.09
C ALA A 286 -6.88 -0.92 9.73
N ALA A 287 -5.73 -1.40 9.24
CA ALA A 287 -4.40 -0.94 9.65
C ALA A 287 -3.90 0.32 8.91
N GLY A 288 -4.72 0.97 8.08
CA GLY A 288 -4.32 2.10 7.24
C GLY A 288 -3.51 1.70 6.00
N LEU A 289 -3.45 0.39 5.70
CA LEU A 289 -2.64 -0.15 4.60
C LEU A 289 -3.44 -0.18 3.29
N ASN A 290 -2.75 0.11 2.19
CA ASN A 290 -3.33 0.01 0.86
C ASN A 290 -3.57 -1.48 0.52
N PRO A 291 -4.79 -1.89 0.17
CA PRO A 291 -5.05 -3.25 -0.28
C PRO A 291 -4.54 -3.51 -1.71
N LEU A 292 -4.19 -2.48 -2.49
CA LEU A 292 -3.84 -2.61 -3.91
C LEU A 292 -2.31 -2.59 -4.16
N LEU A 293 -1.55 -3.24 -3.28
CA LEU A 293 -0.07 -3.16 -3.24
C LEU A 293 0.66 -4.11 -4.16
N CYS A 294 -0.02 -5.08 -4.78
CA CYS A 294 0.64 -6.09 -5.61
C CYS A 294 0.18 -6.03 -7.08
N PRO A 295 0.20 -4.87 -7.76
CA PRO A 295 0.13 -4.88 -9.21
C PRO A 295 1.32 -5.67 -9.76
N ARG A 296 1.18 -6.19 -10.98
CA ARG A 296 2.14 -7.12 -11.57
C ARG A 296 3.55 -6.51 -11.63
N GLU A 297 3.62 -5.25 -12.01
CA GLU A 297 4.85 -4.47 -12.17
C GLU A 297 5.58 -4.35 -10.82
N LYS A 298 4.85 -3.99 -9.76
CA LYS A 298 5.39 -3.89 -8.40
C LYS A 298 5.82 -5.25 -7.86
N THR A 299 5.05 -6.30 -8.14
CA THR A 299 5.43 -7.66 -7.73
C THR A 299 6.75 -8.09 -8.38
N ILE A 300 6.94 -7.78 -9.67
CA ILE A 300 8.22 -8.06 -10.35
C ILE A 300 9.37 -7.29 -9.70
N GLU A 301 9.16 -6.00 -9.41
CA GLU A 301 10.14 -5.14 -8.72
C GLU A 301 10.51 -5.70 -7.33
N PHE A 302 9.50 -6.09 -6.55
CA PHE A 302 9.62 -6.63 -5.19
C PHE A 302 10.43 -7.94 -5.09
N PHE A 303 10.31 -8.80 -6.10
CA PHE A 303 11.02 -10.09 -6.13
C PHE A 303 12.28 -10.06 -7.02
N THR A 304 12.61 -8.90 -7.58
CA THR A 304 13.88 -8.65 -8.26
C THR A 304 14.86 -8.02 -7.29
N HIS A 305 16.00 -8.67 -7.04
CA HIS A 305 17.03 -8.13 -6.16
C HIS A 305 17.48 -6.74 -6.62
N GLN A 306 17.46 -5.76 -5.70
CA GLN A 306 17.99 -4.41 -5.96
C GLN A 306 19.47 -4.34 -5.59
N LEU A 307 20.30 -3.87 -6.52
CA LEU A 307 21.71 -3.62 -6.28
C LEU A 307 21.89 -2.33 -5.46
N ASN A 308 22.35 -2.50 -4.23
CA ASN A 308 22.51 -1.41 -3.27
C ASN A 308 23.86 -0.69 -3.42
N SER A 309 24.87 -1.34 -4.00
CA SER A 309 26.19 -0.74 -4.20
C SER A 309 26.11 0.38 -5.26
N THR A 310 26.69 1.53 -4.94
CA THR A 310 26.79 2.66 -5.90
C THR A 310 27.55 2.24 -7.15
N THR A 311 28.47 1.28 -7.02
CA THR A 311 29.28 0.73 -8.12
C THR A 311 28.47 -0.15 -9.06
N ASP A 312 27.52 -0.96 -8.59
CA ASP A 312 26.84 -1.95 -9.46
C ASP A 312 25.41 -1.54 -9.82
N ARG A 313 24.86 -0.47 -9.24
CA ARG A 313 23.48 -0.01 -9.51
C ARG A 313 23.19 0.17 -11.00
N HIS A 314 24.18 0.58 -11.79
CA HIS A 314 24.06 0.76 -13.24
C HIS A 314 23.90 -0.57 -14.01
N LEU A 315 24.09 -1.73 -13.36
CA LEU A 315 23.91 -3.07 -13.89
C LEU A 315 22.56 -3.69 -13.54
N GLN A 316 21.65 -2.96 -12.87
CA GLN A 316 20.35 -3.46 -12.43
C GLN A 316 19.52 -4.11 -13.56
N TRP A 317 19.66 -3.59 -14.78
CA TRP A 317 19.00 -4.11 -15.99
C TRP A 317 19.29 -5.61 -16.25
N ALA A 318 20.43 -6.13 -15.80
CA ALA A 318 20.77 -7.55 -15.94
C ALA A 318 19.96 -8.46 -14.99
N LEU A 319 19.46 -7.91 -13.87
CA LEU A 319 18.69 -8.63 -12.85
C LEU A 319 17.18 -8.59 -13.06
N GLU A 320 16.66 -7.74 -13.95
CA GLU A 320 15.21 -7.66 -14.21
C GLU A 320 14.64 -8.98 -14.74
N CYS A 321 13.35 -9.25 -14.50
CA CYS A 321 12.70 -10.43 -15.07
C CYS A 321 12.69 -10.37 -16.62
N PRO A 322 13.13 -11.43 -17.33
CA PRO A 322 12.89 -11.55 -18.76
C PRO A 322 11.41 -11.35 -19.11
N GLN A 323 11.12 -10.56 -20.14
CA GLN A 323 9.76 -10.46 -20.67
C GLN A 323 9.28 -11.84 -21.15
N ASN A 324 7.97 -12.06 -21.10
CA ASN A 324 7.38 -13.32 -21.56
C ASN A 324 7.61 -13.47 -23.07
N ALA A 325 7.96 -14.67 -23.53
CA ALA A 325 8.24 -14.95 -24.95
C ALA A 325 7.08 -14.57 -25.90
N HIS A 326 5.85 -14.50 -25.39
CA HIS A 326 4.66 -14.11 -26.15
C HIS A 326 4.53 -12.59 -26.40
N GLN A 327 5.38 -11.75 -25.79
CA GLN A 327 5.34 -10.28 -25.93
C GLN A 327 6.24 -9.72 -27.05
N GLY A 328 6.80 -10.57 -27.92
CA GLY A 328 7.60 -10.17 -29.08
C GLY A 328 9.10 -10.44 -28.95
N ALA A 329 9.88 -9.96 -29.93
CA ALA A 329 11.34 -10.11 -29.96
C ALA A 329 11.97 -9.37 -28.77
N SER A 330 12.66 -10.12 -27.91
CA SER A 330 13.37 -9.55 -26.76
C SER A 330 14.67 -8.89 -27.23
N ASP A 331 14.69 -7.55 -27.30
CA ASP A 331 15.91 -6.75 -27.55
C ASP A 331 16.97 -6.90 -26.45
N ARG A 332 16.65 -7.65 -25.39
CA ARG A 332 17.53 -7.90 -24.25
C ARG A 332 18.84 -8.58 -24.62
N GLY A 333 18.85 -9.37 -25.70
CA GLY A 333 20.09 -9.90 -26.29
C GLY A 333 21.07 -8.81 -26.71
N ASN A 334 20.55 -7.67 -27.15
CA ASN A 334 21.34 -6.53 -27.62
C ASN A 334 21.76 -5.59 -26.49
N LEU A 335 21.04 -5.57 -25.36
CA LEU A 335 21.36 -4.68 -24.24
C LEU A 335 22.79 -4.85 -23.73
N VAL A 336 23.32 -6.07 -23.70
CA VAL A 336 24.71 -6.28 -23.25
C VAL A 336 25.74 -5.65 -24.20
N TYR A 337 25.45 -5.65 -25.50
CA TYR A 337 26.31 -5.04 -26.50
C TYR A 337 26.16 -3.52 -26.53
N ALA A 338 24.93 -3.02 -26.39
CA ALA A 338 24.65 -1.59 -26.25
C ALA A 338 25.33 -1.00 -25.01
N ASN A 339 25.29 -1.72 -23.89
CA ASN A 339 25.84 -1.30 -22.60
C ASN A 339 27.31 -1.70 -22.39
N ILE A 340 28.03 -2.12 -23.44
CA ILE A 340 29.43 -2.57 -23.31
C ILE A 340 30.36 -1.47 -22.77
N HIS A 341 30.00 -0.21 -23.04
CA HIS A 341 30.69 0.97 -22.53
C HIS A 341 30.53 1.16 -21.01
N MET A 342 29.50 0.54 -20.41
CA MET A 342 29.23 0.53 -18.97
C MET A 342 29.90 -0.63 -18.24
N LYS A 343 30.75 -1.42 -18.92
CA LYS A 343 31.41 -2.57 -18.34
C LYS A 343 32.33 -2.15 -17.17
N PRO A 344 32.18 -2.73 -15.96
CA PRO A 344 33.10 -2.47 -14.86
C PRO A 344 34.55 -2.86 -15.19
N THR A 345 35.51 -2.23 -14.51
CA THR A 345 36.94 -2.56 -14.66
C THR A 345 37.26 -3.98 -14.18
N THR A 346 36.48 -4.50 -13.23
CA THR A 346 36.59 -5.87 -12.70
C THR A 346 36.16 -6.96 -13.69
N PHE A 347 35.54 -6.59 -14.81
CA PHE A 347 35.11 -7.52 -15.85
C PHE A 347 36.00 -7.39 -17.10
N SER A 348 36.43 -8.52 -17.65
CA SER A 348 36.85 -8.59 -19.05
C SER A 348 35.65 -8.43 -19.99
N LYS A 349 35.92 -8.10 -21.26
CA LYS A 349 34.86 -7.99 -22.28
C LYS A 349 34.04 -9.29 -22.39
N LYS A 350 34.73 -10.44 -22.34
CA LYS A 350 34.10 -11.77 -22.41
C LYS A 350 33.19 -12.02 -21.20
N GLU A 351 33.65 -11.69 -20.00
CA GLU A 351 32.89 -11.87 -18.77
C GLU A 351 31.64 -11.00 -18.72
N PHE A 352 31.75 -9.75 -19.18
CA PHE A 352 30.60 -8.85 -19.23
C PHE A 352 29.53 -9.32 -20.22
N ILE A 353 29.96 -9.82 -21.38
CA ILE A 353 29.05 -10.41 -22.35
C ILE A 353 28.36 -11.64 -21.76
N ALA A 354 29.09 -12.52 -21.08
CA ALA A 354 28.51 -13.69 -20.41
C ALA A 354 27.50 -13.29 -19.31
N PHE A 355 27.84 -12.28 -18.50
CA PHE A 355 26.99 -11.71 -17.46
C PHE A 355 25.67 -11.19 -18.04
N GLY A 356 25.70 -10.27 -19.00
CA GLY A 356 24.48 -9.71 -19.60
C GLY A 356 23.69 -10.73 -20.43
N SER A 357 24.36 -11.73 -21.00
CA SER A 357 23.72 -12.76 -21.82
C SER A 357 23.03 -13.86 -21.00
N LEU A 358 23.38 -14.03 -19.72
CA LEU A 358 22.86 -15.13 -18.89
C LEU A 358 21.33 -15.12 -18.83
N ARG A 359 20.71 -13.93 -18.80
CA ARG A 359 19.26 -13.75 -18.71
C ARG A 359 18.63 -13.08 -19.94
N SER A 360 19.36 -12.99 -21.06
CA SER A 360 18.89 -12.27 -22.24
C SER A 360 17.75 -12.96 -23.01
N PHE A 361 17.68 -14.30 -22.97
CA PHE A 361 16.66 -15.07 -23.67
C PHE A 361 15.94 -16.04 -22.72
N PRO A 362 14.60 -16.12 -22.76
CA PRO A 362 13.83 -17.07 -21.97
C PRO A 362 14.19 -18.52 -22.33
N ASN A 363 14.06 -19.44 -21.37
CA ASN A 363 14.28 -20.88 -21.51
C ASN A 363 15.71 -21.34 -21.86
N GLN A 364 16.72 -20.46 -21.82
CA GLN A 364 18.13 -20.84 -22.05
C GLN A 364 19.03 -20.56 -20.86
N GLN A 365 18.49 -20.00 -19.78
CA GLN A 365 19.31 -19.48 -18.69
C GLN A 365 20.07 -20.58 -17.96
N MET A 366 19.45 -21.76 -17.80
CA MET A 366 20.08 -22.91 -17.16
C MET A 366 21.25 -23.44 -18.01
N ARG A 367 21.02 -23.72 -19.30
CA ARG A 367 22.08 -24.08 -20.25
C ARG A 367 23.22 -23.07 -20.28
N LYS A 368 22.92 -21.78 -20.35
CA LYS A 368 23.93 -20.71 -20.35
C LYS A 368 24.72 -20.67 -19.05
N LEU A 369 24.07 -20.83 -17.90
CA LEU A 369 24.76 -20.92 -16.61
C LEU A 369 25.76 -22.07 -16.60
N LEU A 370 25.33 -23.26 -17.04
CA LEU A 370 26.19 -24.44 -17.15
C LEU A 370 27.36 -24.22 -18.10
N GLN A 371 27.07 -23.69 -19.29
CA GLN A 371 28.08 -23.40 -20.30
C GLN A 371 29.11 -22.39 -19.79
N TYR A 372 28.67 -21.26 -19.23
CA TYR A 372 29.58 -20.23 -18.74
C TYR A 372 30.37 -20.69 -17.52
N GLN A 373 29.82 -21.58 -16.70
CA GLN A 373 30.56 -22.19 -15.63
C GLN A 373 31.62 -23.17 -16.16
N TYR A 374 31.26 -23.99 -17.15
CA TYR A 374 32.19 -24.90 -17.81
C TYR A 374 33.32 -24.16 -18.53
N THR A 375 33.01 -23.09 -19.26
CA THR A 375 33.99 -22.27 -20.00
C THR A 375 34.64 -21.18 -19.15
N ARG A 376 34.39 -21.15 -17.83
CA ARG A 376 34.93 -20.18 -16.87
C ARG A 376 34.81 -18.73 -17.34
N SER A 377 33.61 -18.38 -17.79
CA SER A 377 33.32 -17.09 -18.40
C SER A 377 32.57 -16.13 -17.49
N LEU A 378 32.25 -16.54 -16.26
CA LEU A 378 31.65 -15.68 -15.23
C LEU A 378 32.64 -15.47 -14.07
N PRO A 379 32.87 -14.22 -13.63
CA PRO A 379 33.75 -13.92 -12.51
C PRO A 379 32.99 -14.14 -11.20
N LEU A 380 33.00 -15.38 -10.72
CA LEU A 380 32.21 -15.83 -9.55
C LEU A 380 32.54 -15.11 -8.24
N GLU A 381 33.66 -14.40 -8.15
CA GLU A 381 34.06 -13.62 -6.98
C GLU A 381 33.27 -12.32 -6.81
N GLN A 382 32.58 -11.87 -7.86
CA GLN A 382 31.82 -10.62 -7.86
C GLN A 382 30.43 -10.84 -7.27
N ASP A 383 30.03 -10.04 -6.28
CA ASP A 383 28.71 -10.18 -5.62
C ASP A 383 27.55 -10.00 -6.63
N VAL A 384 27.66 -9.06 -7.56
CA VAL A 384 26.64 -8.87 -8.63
C VAL A 384 26.41 -10.14 -9.45
N VAL A 385 27.45 -10.96 -9.66
CA VAL A 385 27.34 -12.25 -10.36
C VAL A 385 26.64 -13.28 -9.48
N LEU A 386 26.93 -13.33 -8.18
CA LEU A 386 26.21 -14.19 -7.24
C LEU A 386 24.71 -13.86 -7.23
N GLN A 387 24.34 -12.58 -7.18
CA GLN A 387 22.93 -12.16 -7.23
C GLN A 387 22.27 -12.53 -8.56
N LEU A 388 22.99 -12.39 -9.68
CA LEU A 388 22.51 -12.80 -11.00
C LEU A 388 22.29 -14.31 -11.09
N ILE A 389 23.20 -15.11 -10.55
CA ILE A 389 23.09 -16.58 -10.49
C ILE A 389 21.89 -16.97 -9.61
N ARG A 390 21.72 -16.37 -8.43
CA ARG A 390 20.56 -16.59 -7.56
C ARG A 390 19.25 -16.29 -8.29
N GLN A 391 19.15 -15.12 -8.92
CA GLN A 391 17.97 -14.75 -9.71
C GLN A 391 17.76 -15.73 -10.87
N THR A 392 18.81 -16.17 -11.54
CA THR A 392 18.71 -17.15 -12.64
C THR A 392 18.15 -18.50 -12.16
N MET A 393 18.59 -19.00 -11.01
CA MET A 393 18.17 -20.30 -10.49
C MET A 393 16.80 -20.26 -9.82
N PHE A 394 16.53 -19.25 -8.99
CA PHE A 394 15.34 -19.24 -8.12
C PHE A 394 14.13 -18.56 -8.76
N HIS A 395 14.32 -17.70 -9.76
CA HIS A 395 13.18 -17.15 -10.51
C HIS A 395 12.47 -18.28 -11.25
N VAL A 396 11.15 -18.38 -11.04
CA VAL A 396 10.30 -19.44 -11.60
C VAL A 396 10.12 -19.28 -13.12
N GLY A 397 9.95 -18.04 -13.57
CA GLY A 397 9.68 -17.71 -14.97
C GLY A 397 8.24 -18.05 -15.37
N ALA A 398 8.02 -18.22 -16.68
CA ALA A 398 6.72 -18.60 -17.21
C ALA A 398 6.39 -20.08 -16.92
N LEU A 399 5.12 -20.35 -16.66
CA LEU A 399 4.58 -21.70 -16.49
C LEU A 399 3.83 -22.13 -17.76
N SER A 400 3.88 -23.41 -18.15
CA SER A 400 3.10 -23.94 -19.28
C SER A 400 1.60 -23.74 -19.06
N ASP A 401 0.78 -23.53 -20.08
CA ASP A 401 -0.68 -23.32 -19.91
C ASP A 401 -1.49 -24.60 -19.65
N GLU A 402 -0.82 -25.71 -19.33
CA GLU A 402 -1.44 -27.00 -19.06
C GLU A 402 -2.13 -27.04 -17.67
N ASP A 403 -3.06 -27.99 -17.51
CA ASP A 403 -3.75 -28.28 -16.23
C ASP A 403 -2.79 -28.62 -15.10
N GLN A 404 -1.67 -29.25 -15.44
CA GLN A 404 -0.54 -29.42 -14.55
C GLN A 404 0.56 -28.46 -15.02
N PRO A 405 0.68 -27.25 -14.45
CA PRO A 405 1.70 -26.30 -14.84
C PRO A 405 3.09 -26.93 -14.69
N THR A 406 3.93 -26.72 -15.70
CA THR A 406 5.37 -27.03 -15.65
C THR A 406 6.18 -25.75 -15.81
N MET A 407 7.39 -25.70 -15.26
CA MET A 407 8.27 -24.53 -15.40
C MET A 407 8.94 -24.55 -16.77
N LEU A 408 8.58 -23.62 -17.64
CA LEU A 408 9.10 -23.56 -19.00
C LEU A 408 10.61 -23.32 -19.02
N TRP A 409 11.10 -22.47 -18.10
CA TRP A 409 12.51 -22.06 -18.06
C TRP A 409 13.46 -23.15 -17.60
N LYS A 410 12.91 -24.20 -16.96
CA LYS A 410 13.69 -25.24 -16.25
C LYS A 410 13.51 -26.63 -16.85
N ARG A 411 12.80 -26.75 -17.97
CA ARG A 411 12.56 -28.03 -18.67
C ARG A 411 13.84 -28.82 -18.96
N GLU A 412 14.94 -28.12 -19.19
CA GLU A 412 16.24 -28.74 -19.47
C GLU A 412 16.82 -29.53 -18.28
N LEU A 413 16.43 -29.19 -17.04
CA LEU A 413 16.90 -29.90 -15.86
C LEU A 413 16.43 -31.36 -15.88
N ASP A 414 15.18 -31.58 -16.28
CA ASP A 414 14.55 -32.89 -16.38
C ASP A 414 15.11 -33.71 -17.57
N GLN A 415 15.68 -33.05 -18.58
CA GLN A 415 16.27 -33.66 -19.78
C GLN A 415 17.76 -33.98 -19.62
N GLY A 416 18.17 -34.40 -18.41
CA GLY A 416 19.57 -34.74 -18.10
C GLY A 416 20.46 -33.54 -17.73
N GLY A 417 19.92 -32.31 -17.74
CA GLY A 417 20.65 -31.10 -17.32
C GLY A 417 21.20 -31.19 -15.90
N LEU A 418 20.51 -31.86 -14.98
CA LEU A 418 20.97 -32.07 -13.59
C LEU A 418 22.30 -32.83 -13.51
N LYS A 419 22.46 -33.91 -14.30
CA LYS A 419 23.71 -34.70 -14.34
C LYS A 419 24.88 -33.88 -14.88
N CYS A 420 24.62 -33.08 -15.92
CA CYS A 420 25.61 -32.14 -16.47
C CYS A 420 26.01 -31.11 -15.41
N TRP A 421 25.04 -30.58 -14.66
CA TRP A 421 25.30 -29.62 -13.60
C TRP A 421 26.16 -30.19 -12.48
N LEU A 422 25.85 -31.41 -12.03
CA LEU A 422 26.67 -32.11 -11.05
C LEU A 422 28.12 -32.23 -11.52
N SER A 423 28.35 -32.68 -12.76
CA SER A 423 29.71 -32.77 -13.33
C SER A 423 30.44 -31.42 -13.36
N VAL A 424 29.73 -30.35 -13.73
CA VAL A 424 30.28 -28.99 -13.75
C VAL A 424 30.64 -28.51 -12.34
N LEU A 425 29.80 -28.79 -11.34
CA LEU A 425 30.06 -28.41 -9.94
C LEU A 425 31.18 -29.24 -9.31
N THR A 426 31.29 -30.52 -9.64
CA THR A 426 32.43 -31.36 -9.21
C THR A 426 33.75 -30.77 -9.72
N LYS A 427 33.83 -30.46 -11.02
CA LYS A 427 35.02 -29.82 -11.61
C LYS A 427 35.32 -28.45 -11.00
N LEU A 428 34.27 -27.69 -10.65
CA LEU A 428 34.43 -26.42 -9.95
C LEU A 428 34.99 -26.63 -8.53
N SER A 429 34.53 -27.66 -7.80
CA SER A 429 35.03 -27.97 -6.47
C SER A 429 36.51 -28.37 -6.48
N GLU A 430 36.94 -29.17 -7.46
CA GLU A 430 38.34 -29.54 -7.66
C GLU A 430 39.21 -28.31 -7.92
N GLN A 431 38.75 -27.38 -8.75
CA GLN A 431 39.47 -26.13 -9.02
C GLN A 431 39.58 -25.25 -7.78
N LEU A 432 38.46 -25.08 -7.05
CA LEU A 432 38.45 -24.28 -5.83
C LEU A 432 39.42 -24.87 -4.81
N ARG A 433 39.47 -26.19 -4.63
CA ARG A 433 40.44 -26.84 -3.72
C ARG A 433 41.85 -26.26 -3.86
N ASP A 434 42.30 -26.05 -5.10
CA ASP A 434 43.66 -25.60 -5.43
C ASP A 434 43.80 -24.06 -5.49
N THR A 435 42.72 -23.29 -5.35
CA THR A 435 42.73 -21.81 -5.45
C THR A 435 42.18 -21.12 -4.19
N PRO A 436 42.80 -21.26 -3.00
CA PRO A 436 42.34 -20.64 -1.76
C PRO A 436 42.26 -19.10 -1.79
N ARG A 437 42.93 -18.44 -2.75
CA ARG A 437 42.84 -16.99 -2.94
C ARG A 437 41.50 -16.57 -3.55
N GLN A 438 40.82 -17.47 -4.25
CA GLN A 438 39.52 -17.26 -4.93
C GLN A 438 38.35 -17.67 -4.03
N TYR A 439 38.51 -17.57 -2.72
CA TYR A 439 37.53 -18.08 -1.75
C TYR A 439 36.14 -17.45 -1.91
N LYS A 440 36.02 -16.24 -2.49
CA LYS A 440 34.71 -15.59 -2.73
C LYS A 440 33.85 -16.35 -3.75
N ALA A 441 34.48 -17.00 -4.73
CA ALA A 441 33.79 -17.84 -5.71
C ALA A 441 33.09 -19.06 -5.07
N PHE A 442 33.51 -19.43 -3.85
CA PHE A 442 32.92 -20.52 -3.08
C PHE A 442 31.42 -20.29 -2.77
N LEU A 443 30.98 -19.04 -2.59
CA LEU A 443 29.57 -18.73 -2.35
C LEU A 443 28.70 -19.08 -3.55
N ALA A 444 29.14 -18.72 -4.76
CA ALA A 444 28.40 -19.07 -5.98
C ALA A 444 28.35 -20.59 -6.18
N ALA A 445 29.47 -21.28 -5.94
CA ALA A 445 29.54 -22.74 -6.04
C ALA A 445 28.59 -23.45 -5.07
N THR A 446 28.57 -23.01 -3.82
CA THR A 446 27.69 -23.58 -2.78
C THR A 446 26.22 -23.25 -3.01
N GLU A 447 25.88 -22.03 -3.44
CA GLU A 447 24.50 -21.68 -3.82
C GLU A 447 23.98 -22.52 -4.99
N MET A 448 24.79 -22.73 -6.02
CA MET A 448 24.42 -23.64 -7.12
C MET A 448 24.25 -25.08 -6.61
N THR A 449 25.13 -25.55 -5.73
CA THR A 449 25.04 -26.89 -5.13
C THR A 449 23.77 -27.05 -4.30
N LYS A 450 23.43 -26.04 -3.49
CA LYS A 450 22.19 -25.97 -2.69
C LYS A 450 20.93 -25.96 -3.57
N TYR A 451 20.99 -25.33 -4.74
CA TYR A 451 19.89 -25.37 -5.69
C TYR A 451 19.72 -26.78 -6.26
N VAL A 452 20.80 -27.40 -6.76
CA VAL A 452 20.77 -28.74 -7.36
C VAL A 452 20.38 -29.83 -6.36
N SER A 453 20.79 -29.71 -5.09
CA SER A 453 20.46 -30.69 -4.04
C SER A 453 18.98 -30.79 -3.69
N GLN A 454 18.15 -29.84 -4.16
CA GLN A 454 16.69 -29.94 -4.07
C GLN A 454 16.09 -30.94 -5.08
N PHE A 455 16.84 -31.31 -6.12
CA PHE A 455 16.40 -32.20 -7.19
C PHE A 455 17.15 -33.54 -7.18
N GLU A 456 18.44 -33.51 -6.83
CA GLU A 456 19.31 -34.69 -6.85
C GLU A 456 19.72 -35.08 -5.42
N PRO A 457 19.23 -36.20 -4.88
CA PRO A 457 19.59 -36.66 -3.53
C PRO A 457 21.08 -37.01 -3.37
N ASN A 458 21.76 -37.37 -4.47
CA ASN A 458 23.17 -37.80 -4.46
C ASN A 458 24.20 -36.66 -4.37
N MET A 459 23.79 -35.46 -3.96
CA MET A 459 24.69 -34.30 -3.84
C MET A 459 25.56 -34.30 -2.57
N ARG A 460 25.27 -35.18 -1.60
CA ARG A 460 25.95 -35.20 -0.29
C ARG A 460 27.48 -35.35 -0.36
N PRO A 461 28.07 -36.21 -1.23
CA PRO A 461 29.52 -36.31 -1.37
C PRO A 461 30.15 -34.99 -1.83
N LEU A 462 29.52 -34.29 -2.78
CA LEU A 462 30.00 -33.00 -3.26
C LEU A 462 29.92 -31.92 -2.17
N VAL A 463 28.82 -31.90 -1.40
CA VAL A 463 28.70 -30.99 -0.25
C VAL A 463 29.82 -31.22 0.77
N ARG A 464 30.10 -32.48 1.11
CA ARG A 464 31.21 -32.81 2.02
C ARG A 464 32.55 -32.38 1.43
N ALA A 465 32.78 -32.57 0.13
CA ALA A 465 33.98 -32.10 -0.53
C ALA A 465 34.17 -30.58 -0.38
N PHE A 466 33.11 -29.77 -0.55
CA PHE A 466 33.18 -28.32 -0.31
C PHE A 466 33.55 -27.99 1.15
N VAL A 467 32.94 -28.66 2.11
CA VAL A 467 33.23 -28.47 3.54
C VAL A 467 34.68 -28.82 3.86
N ASP A 468 35.17 -29.93 3.31
CA ASP A 468 36.56 -30.37 3.50
C ASP A 468 37.56 -29.42 2.84
N ILE A 469 37.23 -28.84 1.68
CA ILE A 469 38.03 -27.79 1.04
C ILE A 469 38.17 -26.57 1.97
N ALA A 470 37.06 -26.06 2.50
CA ALA A 470 37.08 -24.91 3.39
C ALA A 470 37.81 -25.20 4.72
N LYS A 471 37.62 -26.39 5.30
CA LYS A 471 38.40 -26.86 6.47
C LYS A 471 39.90 -26.96 6.14
N GLY A 472 40.26 -27.49 4.98
CA GLY A 472 41.64 -27.57 4.50
C GLY A 472 42.29 -26.19 4.35
N TRP A 473 41.56 -25.23 3.78
CA TRP A 473 42.01 -23.84 3.72
C TRP A 473 42.20 -23.21 5.11
N ALA A 474 41.29 -23.48 6.04
CA ALA A 474 41.43 -23.01 7.42
C ALA A 474 42.70 -23.58 8.08
N GLN A 475 42.98 -24.87 7.86
CA GLN A 475 44.20 -25.51 8.37
C GLN A 475 45.46 -24.90 7.75
N LEU A 476 45.50 -24.67 6.43
CA LEU A 476 46.63 -24.01 5.77
C LEU A 476 46.90 -22.61 6.34
N VAL A 477 45.85 -21.85 6.65
CA VAL A 477 45.98 -20.52 7.27
C VAL A 477 46.46 -20.62 8.72
N ARG A 478 46.01 -21.63 9.48
CA ARG A 478 46.50 -21.91 10.84
C ARG A 478 47.98 -22.26 10.84
N ASP A 479 48.40 -23.16 9.96
CA ASP A 479 49.80 -23.58 9.84
C ASP A 479 50.70 -22.38 9.52
N GLN A 480 50.23 -21.44 8.68
CA GLN A 480 50.91 -20.16 8.42
C GLN A 480 51.01 -19.27 9.67
N ALA A 481 49.98 -19.24 10.52
CA ALA A 481 49.95 -18.41 11.72
C ALA A 481 50.87 -18.91 12.85
N GLU A 482 51.19 -20.21 12.83
CA GLU A 482 52.07 -20.88 13.80
C GLU A 482 53.56 -20.76 13.46
N VAL A 483 53.90 -20.25 12.28
CA VAL A 483 55.30 -19.97 11.91
C VAL A 483 55.89 -18.89 12.81
N LEU A 484 57.08 -19.17 13.36
CA LEU A 484 57.78 -18.34 14.36
C LEU A 484 58.10 -16.91 13.89
N THR A 485 58.16 -16.67 12.58
CA THR A 485 58.53 -15.38 11.99
C THR A 485 57.36 -14.39 11.84
N VAL A 486 56.13 -14.80 12.16
CA VAL A 486 54.92 -13.99 11.96
C VAL A 486 54.72 -13.00 13.11
N THR A 487 54.53 -11.73 12.77
CA THR A 487 54.29 -10.67 13.76
C THR A 487 52.92 -10.84 14.46
N PRO A 488 52.72 -10.27 15.66
CA PRO A 488 51.42 -10.33 16.34
C PRO A 488 50.26 -9.78 15.49
N LYS A 489 50.50 -8.73 14.71
CA LYS A 489 49.50 -8.14 13.81
C LYS A 489 49.13 -9.09 12.67
N GLU A 490 50.12 -9.67 11.99
CA GLU A 490 49.87 -10.65 10.92
C GLU A 490 49.18 -11.90 11.46
N ARG A 491 49.51 -12.32 12.68
CA ARG A 491 48.85 -13.45 13.34
C ARG A 491 47.36 -13.17 13.56
N LEU A 492 46.98 -11.94 13.94
CA LEU A 492 45.57 -11.54 14.06
C LEU A 492 44.85 -11.61 12.70
N GLU A 493 45.48 -11.10 11.63
CA GLU A 493 44.93 -11.17 10.28
C GLU A 493 44.72 -12.61 9.80
N LEU A 494 45.68 -13.49 10.08
CA LEU A 494 45.57 -14.91 9.76
C LEU A 494 44.46 -15.59 10.58
N ARG A 495 44.28 -15.25 11.86
CA ARG A 495 43.14 -15.75 12.67
C ARG A 495 41.79 -15.26 12.14
N ALA A 496 41.71 -14.00 11.70
CA ALA A 496 40.51 -13.48 11.03
C ALA A 496 40.21 -14.23 9.72
N LYS A 497 41.24 -14.53 8.93
CA LYS A 497 41.12 -15.32 7.70
C LYS A 497 40.75 -16.78 7.96
N GLU A 498 41.31 -17.40 9.00
CA GLU A 498 40.94 -18.76 9.44
C GLU A 498 39.46 -18.82 9.82
N CYS A 499 39.00 -17.84 10.60
CA CYS A 499 37.58 -17.66 10.94
C CYS A 499 36.71 -17.58 9.68
N LEU A 500 37.11 -16.76 8.71
CA LEU A 500 36.40 -16.61 7.44
C LEU A 500 36.27 -17.95 6.69
N MET A 501 37.31 -18.79 6.68
CA MET A 501 37.26 -20.13 6.07
C MET A 501 36.26 -21.05 6.78
N TYR A 502 36.17 -21.00 8.12
CA TYR A 502 35.13 -21.73 8.85
C TYR A 502 33.72 -21.24 8.52
N GLY A 503 33.53 -19.93 8.29
CA GLY A 503 32.28 -19.37 7.79
C GLY A 503 31.88 -20.00 6.45
N TYR A 504 32.81 -20.11 5.50
CA TYR A 504 32.56 -20.81 4.23
C TYR A 504 32.23 -22.30 4.42
N ALA A 505 32.91 -22.99 5.34
CA ALA A 505 32.58 -24.39 5.63
C ALA A 505 31.14 -24.55 6.15
N ILE A 506 30.64 -23.63 6.98
CA ILE A 506 29.25 -23.62 7.45
C ILE A 506 28.28 -23.42 6.28
N VAL A 507 28.54 -22.44 5.42
CA VAL A 507 27.72 -22.17 4.23
C VAL A 507 27.72 -23.37 3.27
N GLY A 508 28.87 -24.00 3.07
CA GLY A 508 29.01 -25.25 2.32
C GLY A 508 28.14 -26.36 2.91
N GLN A 509 28.23 -26.61 4.22
CA GLN A 509 27.45 -27.63 4.90
C GLN A 509 25.94 -27.40 4.76
N ASN A 510 25.49 -26.13 4.78
CA ASN A 510 24.09 -25.76 4.57
C ASN A 510 23.54 -26.12 3.18
N SER A 511 24.43 -26.37 2.20
CA SER A 511 24.05 -26.82 0.86
C SER A 511 23.55 -28.27 0.83
N ALA A 512 23.79 -29.05 1.89
CA ALA A 512 23.15 -30.34 2.08
C ALA A 512 21.65 -30.14 2.32
N GLY A 513 20.84 -31.01 1.73
CA GLY A 513 19.40 -31.09 1.99
C GLY A 513 19.12 -31.47 3.45
N GLU A 514 18.66 -32.69 3.68
CA GLU A 514 18.47 -33.18 5.05
C GLU A 514 19.81 -33.55 5.71
N PHE A 515 20.00 -33.07 6.94
CA PHE A 515 21.21 -33.30 7.72
C PHE A 515 21.17 -34.67 8.40
N THR A 516 22.28 -35.40 8.34
CA THR A 516 22.51 -36.58 9.20
C THR A 516 23.03 -36.16 10.58
N ALA A 517 23.10 -37.08 11.55
CA ALA A 517 23.66 -36.79 12.86
C ALA A 517 25.14 -36.36 12.78
N ALA A 518 25.90 -36.93 11.84
CA ALA A 518 27.27 -36.53 11.56
C ALA A 518 27.35 -35.10 11.03
N ASP A 519 26.47 -34.74 10.08
CA ASP A 519 26.40 -33.40 9.50
C ASP A 519 26.05 -32.34 10.59
N THR A 520 25.15 -32.66 11.51
CA THR A 520 24.81 -31.77 12.63
C THR A 520 25.99 -31.59 13.59
N ARG A 521 26.68 -32.67 13.95
CA ARG A 521 27.86 -32.61 14.84
C ARG A 521 28.96 -31.75 14.23
N ASP A 522 29.22 -31.92 12.94
CA ASP A 522 30.23 -31.15 12.22
C ASP A 522 29.82 -29.68 12.09
N LEU A 523 28.55 -29.39 11.82
CA LEU A 523 28.05 -28.01 11.82
C LEU A 523 28.27 -27.34 13.18
N VAL A 524 27.93 -28.01 14.30
CA VAL A 524 28.12 -27.45 15.65
C VAL A 524 29.58 -27.13 15.92
N LYS A 525 30.50 -28.03 15.55
CA LYS A 525 31.95 -27.77 15.67
C LYS A 525 32.38 -26.55 14.86
N LEU A 526 31.94 -26.45 13.61
CA LEU A 526 32.25 -25.32 12.74
C LEU A 526 31.70 -24.00 13.30
N VAL A 527 30.49 -23.99 13.85
CA VAL A 527 29.89 -22.80 14.49
C VAL A 527 30.71 -22.36 15.70
N VAL A 528 31.15 -23.29 16.55
CA VAL A 528 32.02 -22.96 17.71
C VAL A 528 33.34 -22.35 17.23
N LEU A 529 33.98 -22.94 16.21
CA LEU A 529 35.23 -22.43 15.64
C LEU A 529 35.06 -21.05 15.02
N PHE A 530 33.98 -20.84 14.27
CA PHE A 530 33.63 -19.55 13.67
C PHE A 530 33.38 -18.48 14.75
N ARG A 531 32.57 -18.79 15.77
CA ARG A 531 32.25 -17.85 16.85
C ARG A 531 33.46 -17.47 17.70
N ASN A 532 34.35 -18.42 17.96
CA ASN A 532 35.63 -18.14 18.61
C ASN A 532 36.49 -17.19 17.74
N GLY A 533 36.57 -17.48 16.44
CA GLY A 533 37.33 -16.70 15.47
C GLY A 533 36.86 -15.25 15.29
N LEU A 534 35.56 -14.95 15.47
CA LEU A 534 35.01 -13.59 15.29
C LEU A 534 35.62 -12.55 16.25
N GLN A 535 36.15 -12.98 17.40
CA GLN A 535 36.82 -12.09 18.34
C GLN A 535 38.05 -11.41 17.73
N PHE A 536 38.66 -12.04 16.71
CA PHE A 536 39.84 -11.54 16.01
C PHE A 536 39.49 -10.75 14.74
N GLY A 537 38.21 -10.62 14.40
CA GLY A 537 37.76 -10.03 13.13
C GLY A 537 37.68 -8.50 13.10
N ARG A 538 37.42 -7.85 14.24
CA ARG A 538 37.27 -6.38 14.31
C ARG A 538 38.61 -5.67 14.05
N GLY A 539 38.61 -4.71 13.13
CA GLY A 539 39.81 -3.97 12.74
C GLY A 539 40.79 -4.75 11.86
N SER A 540 40.43 -5.97 11.43
CA SER A 540 41.21 -6.76 10.48
C SER A 540 40.93 -6.35 9.03
N LEU A 541 41.82 -6.72 8.11
CA LEU A 541 41.60 -6.55 6.66
C LEU A 541 40.38 -7.35 6.15
N PHE A 542 39.96 -8.37 6.91
CA PHE A 542 38.84 -9.26 6.58
C PHE A 542 37.53 -8.87 7.27
N GLU A 543 37.46 -7.75 7.99
CA GLU A 543 36.28 -7.36 8.78
C GLU A 543 35.01 -7.31 7.92
N SER A 544 35.06 -6.68 6.74
CA SER A 544 33.92 -6.59 5.83
C SER A 544 33.46 -7.95 5.30
N ASP A 545 34.40 -8.83 4.95
CA ASP A 545 34.13 -10.18 4.48
C ASP A 545 33.57 -11.07 5.61
N LEU A 546 34.03 -10.86 6.85
CA LEU A 546 33.51 -11.54 8.04
C LEU A 546 32.08 -11.08 8.38
N MET A 547 31.78 -9.79 8.27
CA MET A 547 30.41 -9.29 8.41
C MET A 547 29.48 -9.88 7.34
N ALA A 548 29.96 -9.95 6.09
CA ALA A 548 29.18 -10.55 5.00
C ALA A 548 28.92 -12.05 5.21
N ILE A 549 29.95 -12.83 5.58
CA ILE A 549 29.79 -14.27 5.83
C ILE A 549 28.92 -14.55 7.06
N GLU A 550 28.96 -13.68 8.08
CA GLU A 550 28.11 -13.83 9.27
C GLU A 550 26.61 -13.78 8.91
N VAL A 551 26.21 -12.92 7.97
CA VAL A 551 24.84 -12.89 7.45
C VAL A 551 24.46 -14.25 6.83
N TYR A 552 25.33 -14.81 6.00
CA TYR A 552 25.11 -16.13 5.37
C TYR A 552 25.10 -17.28 6.38
N VAL A 553 25.96 -17.23 7.40
CA VAL A 553 25.96 -18.20 8.51
C VAL A 553 24.68 -18.10 9.31
N HIS A 554 24.21 -16.88 9.62
CA HIS A 554 22.95 -16.67 10.33
C HIS A 554 21.76 -17.22 9.55
N GLU A 555 21.70 -16.94 8.24
CA GLU A 555 20.69 -17.51 7.34
C GLU A 555 20.74 -19.05 7.37
N ALA A 556 21.92 -19.65 7.20
CA ALA A 556 22.11 -21.10 7.26
C ALA A 556 21.59 -21.72 8.57
N MET A 557 21.82 -21.06 9.69
CA MET A 557 21.36 -21.53 11.00
C MET A 557 19.84 -21.42 11.17
N LEU A 558 19.21 -20.35 10.66
CA LEU A 558 17.75 -20.18 10.71
C LEU A 558 17.03 -21.30 9.94
N TRP A 559 17.47 -21.61 8.74
CA TRP A 559 16.88 -22.67 7.91
C TRP A 559 17.00 -24.07 8.53
N LYS A 560 18.01 -24.29 9.38
CA LYS A 560 18.30 -25.60 9.99
C LYS A 560 17.85 -25.70 11.45
N HIS A 561 17.34 -24.63 12.04
CA HIS A 561 16.89 -24.59 13.44
C HIS A 561 15.92 -25.73 13.79
N PHE A 562 14.90 -25.97 12.96
CA PHE A 562 13.94 -27.06 13.19
C PHE A 562 14.55 -28.46 13.10
N SER A 563 15.53 -28.65 12.22
CA SER A 563 16.24 -29.94 12.07
C SER A 563 17.15 -30.22 13.27
N ILE A 564 17.74 -29.18 13.86
CA ILE A 564 18.58 -29.27 15.06
C ILE A 564 17.70 -29.46 16.31
N ALA A 565 16.66 -28.64 16.48
CA ALA A 565 15.77 -28.64 17.64
C ALA A 565 14.85 -29.89 17.71
N GLY A 566 14.40 -30.40 16.57
CA GLY A 566 13.58 -31.61 16.50
C GLY A 566 14.34 -32.88 16.91
N ARG A 567 15.68 -32.86 16.84
CA ARG A 567 16.52 -34.02 17.20
C ARG A 567 17.02 -34.00 18.63
N THR A 568 17.33 -32.83 19.20
CA THR A 568 17.60 -32.73 20.66
C THR A 568 16.44 -33.27 21.50
N LYS A 569 15.18 -33.09 21.05
CA LYS A 569 14.02 -33.71 21.71
C LYS A 569 13.95 -35.24 21.54
N ARG A 570 14.40 -35.80 20.41
CA ARG A 570 14.47 -37.27 20.19
C ARG A 570 15.59 -37.91 21.00
N ASP A 571 16.77 -37.31 21.04
CA ASP A 571 17.90 -37.87 21.80
C ASP A 571 17.64 -37.83 23.32
N GLN A 572 16.92 -36.83 23.83
CA GLN A 572 16.43 -36.81 25.22
C GLN A 572 15.40 -37.92 25.52
N THR A 573 14.54 -38.27 24.57
CA THR A 573 13.55 -39.35 24.76
C THR A 573 14.20 -40.73 24.71
N TYR A 574 15.20 -40.94 23.85
CA TYR A 574 15.97 -42.19 23.83
C TYR A 574 16.87 -42.34 25.06
N SER A 575 17.48 -41.27 25.56
CA SER A 575 18.31 -41.32 26.78
C SER A 575 17.48 -41.56 28.05
N ASN A 576 16.21 -41.16 28.07
CA ASN A 576 15.29 -41.48 29.17
C ASN A 576 14.80 -42.93 29.11
N ASN A 577 14.59 -43.50 27.91
CA ASN A 577 14.19 -44.91 27.76
C ASN A 577 15.34 -45.89 28.03
N SER A 578 16.59 -45.55 27.68
CA SER A 578 17.77 -46.38 27.99
C SER A 578 18.12 -46.43 29.48
N ASN A 579 17.60 -45.50 30.27
CA ASN A 579 17.72 -45.52 31.73
C ASN A 579 16.57 -46.28 32.40
N LEU A 580 15.47 -46.55 31.69
CA LEU A 580 14.36 -47.36 32.19
C LEU A 580 14.57 -48.87 31.96
N GLU A 581 15.35 -49.27 30.95
CA GLU A 581 15.68 -50.69 30.69
C GLU A 581 16.87 -51.21 31.52
N LYS A 582 17.49 -50.39 32.36
CA LYS A 582 18.54 -50.81 33.30
C LYS A 582 18.06 -51.03 34.74
N ASP A 583 16.80 -50.71 35.01
CA ASP A 583 16.15 -50.87 36.32
C ASP A 583 14.95 -51.84 36.26
N SER A 584 14.98 -52.83 35.35
CA SER A 584 13.99 -53.92 35.26
C SER A 584 14.65 -55.29 35.24
#